data_AF-W2GFR1-F1
#
_entry.id   AF-W2GFR1-F1
#
_cell.length_a   1.000
_cell.length_b   1.000
_cell.length_c   1.000
_cell.angle_alpha   90.00
_cell.angle_beta   90.00
_cell.angle_gamma   90.00
#
_symmetry.space_group_name_H-M   'P 1'
#
loop_
_entity.id
_entity.type
_entity.pdbx_description
1 polymer ?
#
loop_
_entity_poly.entity_id
_entity_poly.type
_entity_poly.pdbx_seq_one_letter_code
_entity_poly.pdbx_strand_id
1 'polypeptide(L)'
;MILITSVLAAAATMLFSTANGHGYLTDPAVTFLSSSTDNTQFIATIESSASGFSGTFSGSPADNTAAFTTAFEVSSYTSLKELINALATITVTDATLTCGSCDPDETAQPLPETYV
;
A
#
# COMPACT_ATOMS: atom_id res chain seq x y z
N MET A 1 -18.02 -11.90 -44.83
CA MET A 1 -17.09 -12.49 -43.82
C MET A 1 -16.25 -11.47 -43.05
N ILE A 2 -16.50 -10.15 -43.17
CA ILE A 2 -15.75 -9.13 -42.40
C ILE A 2 -16.47 -8.73 -41.09
N LEU A 3 -17.81 -8.87 -41.03
CA LEU A 3 -18.59 -8.50 -39.84
C LEU A 3 -18.48 -9.47 -38.65
N ILE A 4 -18.19 -10.75 -38.90
CA ILE A 4 -18.18 -11.79 -37.84
C ILE A 4 -16.88 -11.73 -37.03
N THR A 5 -15.77 -11.33 -37.66
CA THR A 5 -14.46 -11.13 -37.02
C THR A 5 -14.43 -9.96 -36.03
N SER A 6 -15.22 -8.90 -36.26
CA SER A 6 -15.21 -7.70 -35.43
C SER A 6 -15.92 -7.90 -34.08
N VAL A 7 -16.99 -8.70 -34.07
CA VAL A 7 -17.78 -8.98 -32.85
C VAL A 7 -17.02 -9.91 -31.91
N LEU A 8 -16.26 -10.87 -32.45
CA LEU A 8 -15.45 -11.79 -31.65
C LEU A 8 -14.25 -11.08 -31.01
N ALA A 9 -13.64 -10.12 -31.70
CA ALA A 9 -12.56 -9.29 -31.15
C ALA A 9 -13.05 -8.36 -30.02
N ALA A 10 -14.28 -7.83 -30.11
CA ALA A 10 -14.88 -7.00 -29.07
C ALA A 10 -15.34 -7.82 -27.84
N ALA A 11 -15.73 -9.08 -28.00
CA ALA A 11 -16.05 -9.97 -26.89
C ALA A 11 -14.80 -10.42 -26.11
N ALA A 12 -13.66 -10.59 -26.80
CA ALA A 12 -12.40 -10.97 -26.18
C ALA A 12 -11.81 -9.87 -25.28
N THR A 13 -11.95 -8.58 -25.65
CA THR A 13 -11.47 -7.45 -24.82
C THR A 13 -12.28 -7.25 -23.54
N MET A 14 -13.56 -7.64 -23.52
CA MET A 14 -14.44 -7.55 -22.35
C MET A 14 -14.16 -8.62 -21.28
N LEU A 15 -13.41 -9.68 -21.62
CA LEU A 15 -13.04 -10.75 -20.68
C LEU A 15 -11.79 -10.40 -19.85
N PHE A 16 -11.03 -9.37 -20.23
CA PHE A 16 -9.82 -8.94 -19.53
C PHE A 16 -10.05 -7.82 -18.50
N SER A 17 -11.26 -7.28 -18.40
CA SER A 17 -11.57 -6.10 -17.59
C SER A 17 -12.11 -6.40 -16.18
N THR A 18 -12.05 -7.64 -15.70
CA THR A 18 -12.52 -8.01 -14.34
C THR A 18 -11.44 -8.54 -13.41
N ALA A 19 -10.17 -8.16 -13.61
CA ALA A 19 -9.16 -8.35 -12.58
C ALA A 19 -9.55 -7.50 -11.36
N ASN A 20 -10.17 -8.12 -10.36
CA ASN A 20 -10.31 -7.52 -9.04
C ASN A 20 -8.91 -7.47 -8.43
N GLY A 21 -8.20 -6.35 -8.64
CA GLY A 21 -6.84 -6.13 -8.16
C GLY A 21 -6.71 -6.01 -6.64
N HIS A 22 -7.80 -6.22 -5.89
CA HIS A 22 -7.79 -6.27 -4.43
C HIS A 22 -7.73 -7.73 -4.01
N GLY A 23 -6.53 -8.29 -4.04
CA GLY A 23 -6.25 -9.65 -3.59
C GLY A 23 -5.06 -9.66 -2.67
N TYR A 24 -5.17 -10.35 -1.54
CA TYR A 24 -4.05 -10.66 -0.66
C TYR A 24 -3.74 -12.15 -0.80
N LEU A 25 -2.48 -12.48 -0.97
CA LEU A 25 -1.98 -13.83 -0.94
C LEU A 25 -0.81 -13.85 0.03
N THR A 26 -1.00 -14.52 1.16
CA THR A 26 0.00 -14.62 2.22
C THR A 26 0.32 -16.08 2.45
N ASP A 27 1.60 -16.43 2.40
CA ASP A 27 2.12 -17.70 2.86
C ASP A 27 3.33 -17.42 3.77
N PRO A 28 3.26 -17.75 5.08
CA PRO A 28 2.13 -18.40 5.76
C PRO A 28 0.88 -17.50 5.84
N ALA A 29 -0.28 -18.13 6.03
CA ALA A 29 -1.55 -17.42 6.15
C ALA A 29 -1.55 -16.48 7.37
N VAL A 30 -1.99 -15.24 7.17
CA VAL A 30 -2.16 -14.25 8.25
C VAL A 30 -3.63 -14.11 8.63
N THR A 31 -3.87 -13.75 9.88
CA THR A 31 -5.18 -13.28 10.34
C THR A 31 -5.20 -11.76 10.22
N PHE A 32 -6.14 -11.24 9.42
CA PHE A 32 -6.40 -9.81 9.34
C PHE A 32 -7.36 -9.36 10.45
N LEU A 33 -7.30 -8.09 10.82
CA LEU A 33 -8.23 -7.48 11.78
C LEU A 33 -9.69 -7.69 11.36
N SER A 34 -10.55 -8.09 12.29
CA SER A 34 -11.99 -8.24 12.01
C SER A 34 -12.69 -6.92 11.66
N SER A 35 -12.10 -5.79 12.04
CA SER A 35 -12.55 -4.44 11.71
C SER A 35 -12.21 -4.02 10.28
N SER A 36 -11.33 -4.75 9.58
CA SER A 36 -10.87 -4.43 8.24
C SER A 36 -11.92 -4.77 7.19
N THR A 37 -12.41 -3.76 6.47
CA THR A 37 -13.29 -3.95 5.31
C THR A 37 -12.50 -4.18 4.02
N ASP A 38 -11.23 -3.79 3.99
CA ASP A 38 -10.30 -4.00 2.88
C ASP A 38 -8.91 -4.32 3.45
N ASN A 39 -8.48 -5.57 3.33
CA ASN A 39 -7.19 -6.02 3.86
C ASN A 39 -5.97 -5.45 3.12
N THR A 40 -6.18 -4.77 1.99
CA THR A 40 -5.13 -4.13 1.19
C THR A 40 -5.04 -2.61 1.38
N GLN A 41 -5.92 -2.03 2.20
CA GLN A 41 -5.91 -0.60 2.47
C GLN A 41 -4.67 -0.17 3.27
N PHE A 42 -4.28 1.10 3.14
CA PHE A 42 -3.30 1.69 4.05
C PHE A 42 -3.90 1.86 5.46
N ILE A 43 -3.09 1.61 6.48
CA ILE A 43 -3.51 1.72 7.90
C ILE A 43 -3.19 3.06 8.56
N ALA A 44 -2.30 3.84 7.95
CA ALA A 44 -1.90 5.13 8.46
C ALA A 44 -1.53 6.09 7.33
N THR A 45 -1.62 7.39 7.61
CA THR A 45 -1.17 8.45 6.72
C THR A 45 -0.13 9.33 7.41
N ILE A 46 0.75 9.94 6.61
CA ILE A 46 1.56 11.07 7.03
C ILE A 46 1.15 12.23 6.13
N GLU A 47 0.42 13.17 6.69
CA GLU A 47 0.02 14.35 5.94
C GLU A 47 1.23 15.24 5.66
N SER A 48 1.35 15.72 4.43
CA SER A 48 2.47 16.61 4.04
C SER A 48 2.56 17.83 4.96
N SER A 49 1.43 18.41 5.37
CA SER A 49 1.36 19.54 6.29
C SER A 49 1.91 19.24 7.69
N ALA A 50 1.90 17.98 8.12
CA ALA A 50 2.43 17.53 9.40
C ALA A 50 3.87 17.01 9.30
N SER A 51 4.34 16.69 8.09
CA SER A 51 5.67 16.10 7.87
C SER A 51 6.84 17.02 8.20
N GLY A 52 6.62 18.35 8.14
CA GLY A 52 7.69 19.34 8.17
C GLY A 52 8.55 19.36 6.90
N PHE A 53 8.25 18.50 5.91
CA PHE A 53 8.99 18.44 4.65
C PHE A 53 8.51 19.53 3.70
N SER A 54 9.46 20.31 3.19
CA SER A 54 9.21 21.28 2.14
C SER A 54 9.07 20.60 0.79
N GLY A 55 8.15 21.06 -0.05
CA GLY A 55 7.96 20.56 -1.42
C GLY A 55 6.50 20.51 -1.82
N THR A 56 6.25 20.19 -3.08
CA THR A 56 4.90 19.92 -3.60
C THR A 56 4.76 18.42 -3.79
N PHE A 57 3.72 17.83 -3.19
CA PHE A 57 3.43 16.39 -3.26
C PHE A 57 2.16 16.08 -4.07
N SER A 58 1.68 17.06 -4.84
CA SER A 58 0.52 16.95 -5.73
C SER A 58 0.90 16.98 -7.21
N GLY A 59 2.21 16.87 -7.51
CA GLY A 59 2.75 16.84 -8.87
C GLY A 59 2.76 15.42 -9.46
N SER A 60 3.63 15.20 -10.44
CA SER A 60 3.82 13.86 -11.01
C SER A 60 4.41 12.90 -9.95
N PRO A 61 4.18 11.58 -10.05
CA PRO A 61 4.77 10.61 -9.13
C PRO A 61 6.30 10.72 -9.04
N ALA A 62 6.97 11.02 -10.15
CA ALA A 62 8.42 11.22 -10.20
C ALA A 62 8.83 12.46 -9.40
N ASP A 63 8.14 13.58 -9.60
CA ASP A 63 8.44 14.84 -8.88
C ASP A 63 8.18 14.71 -7.38
N ASN A 64 7.07 14.06 -7.00
CA ASN A 64 6.72 13.83 -5.59
C ASN A 64 7.76 12.95 -4.90
N THR A 65 8.26 11.92 -5.58
CA THR A 65 9.31 11.03 -5.07
C THR A 65 10.63 11.78 -4.90
N ALA A 66 11.01 12.61 -5.88
CA ALA A 66 12.22 13.43 -5.81
C ALA A 66 12.14 14.46 -4.67
N ALA A 67 10.98 15.12 -4.51
CA ALA A 67 10.74 16.06 -3.42
C ALA A 67 10.82 15.37 -2.04
N PHE A 68 10.17 14.22 -1.88
CA PHE A 68 10.25 13.43 -0.64
C PHE A 68 11.68 13.01 -0.34
N THR A 69 12.40 12.46 -1.32
CA THR A 69 13.77 11.98 -1.16
C THR A 69 14.69 13.11 -0.71
N THR A 70 14.60 14.27 -1.39
CA THR A 70 15.39 15.46 -1.03
C THR A 70 15.08 15.94 0.39
N ALA A 71 13.81 16.00 0.76
CA ALA A 71 13.41 16.46 2.09
C ALA A 71 13.80 15.47 3.20
N PHE A 72 13.71 14.17 2.92
CA PHE A 72 14.10 13.12 3.84
C PHE A 72 15.61 13.11 4.10
N GLU A 73 16.45 13.27 3.06
CA GLU A 73 17.91 13.32 3.16
C GLU A 73 18.44 14.46 4.05
N VAL A 74 17.75 15.59 4.08
CA VAL A 74 18.11 16.74 4.93
C VAL A 74 17.38 16.75 6.28
N SER A 75 16.48 15.80 6.51
CA SER A 75 15.73 15.69 7.76
C SER A 75 16.61 15.14 8.89
N SER A 76 16.09 15.15 10.12
CA SER A 76 16.75 14.52 11.26
C SER A 76 16.54 13.00 11.34
N TYR A 77 15.65 12.44 10.51
CA TYR A 77 15.32 11.02 10.56
C TYR A 77 16.39 10.19 9.86
N THR A 78 16.82 9.12 10.52
CA THR A 78 17.87 8.22 10.01
C THR A 78 17.32 7.04 9.22
N SER A 79 16.01 6.80 9.30
CA SER A 79 15.32 5.73 8.58
C SER A 79 13.85 6.06 8.32
N LEU A 80 13.26 5.44 7.29
CA LEU A 80 11.83 5.53 7.04
C LEU A 80 11.01 5.01 8.23
N LYS A 81 11.52 3.99 8.94
CA LYS A 81 10.88 3.45 10.14
C LYS A 81 10.79 4.51 11.24
N GLU A 82 11.85 5.30 11.43
CA GLU A 82 11.86 6.40 12.41
C GLU A 82 10.85 7.49 12.04
N LEU A 83 10.83 7.92 10.78
CA LEU A 83 9.84 8.88 10.26
C LEU A 83 8.40 8.39 10.47
N ILE A 84 8.12 7.14 10.10
CA ILE A 84 6.79 6.52 10.23
C ILE A 84 6.38 6.45 11.70
N ASN A 85 7.25 5.95 12.58
CA ASN A 85 6.96 5.88 14.01
C ASN A 85 6.73 7.26 14.66
N ALA A 86 7.37 8.30 14.12
CA ALA A 86 7.23 9.65 14.64
C ALA A 86 5.93 10.34 14.19
N LEU A 87 5.50 10.14 12.94
CA LEU A 87 4.49 11.00 12.31
C LEU A 87 3.24 10.28 11.80
N ALA A 88 3.27 8.95 11.67
CA ALA A 88 2.13 8.24 11.11
C ALA A 88 0.90 8.35 12.01
N THR A 89 -0.22 8.74 11.40
CA THR A 89 -1.53 8.76 12.07
C THR A 89 -2.32 7.54 11.61
N ILE A 90 -2.60 6.63 12.55
CA ILE A 90 -3.40 5.43 12.26
C ILE A 90 -4.85 5.84 12.00
N THR A 91 -5.41 5.34 10.89
CA THR A 91 -6.78 5.63 10.44
C THR A 91 -7.71 4.42 10.50
N VAL A 92 -7.16 3.24 10.79
CA VAL A 92 -7.90 1.97 10.86
C VAL A 92 -8.00 1.51 12.31
N THR A 93 -9.22 1.22 12.76
CA THR A 93 -9.48 0.71 14.11
C THR A 93 -8.69 -0.57 14.36
N ASP A 94 -8.03 -0.66 15.51
CA ASP A 94 -7.22 -1.79 15.99
C ASP A 94 -5.93 -2.07 15.19
N ALA A 95 -5.66 -1.30 14.12
CA ALA A 95 -4.38 -1.37 13.43
C ALA A 95 -3.25 -0.80 14.30
N THR A 96 -2.04 -1.31 14.08
CA THR A 96 -0.84 -0.83 14.76
C THR A 96 0.29 -0.61 13.76
N LEU A 97 1.25 0.25 14.08
CA LEU A 97 2.44 0.41 13.22
C LEU A 97 3.32 -0.84 13.18
N THR A 98 3.13 -1.80 14.09
CA THR A 98 3.89 -3.04 14.14
C THR A 98 3.24 -4.14 13.30
N CYS A 99 1.93 -4.35 13.45
CA CYS A 99 1.21 -5.44 12.78
C CYS A 99 0.42 -4.98 11.54
N GLY A 100 0.35 -3.67 11.28
CA GLY A 100 -0.45 -3.12 10.19
C GLY A 100 -1.91 -3.53 10.32
N SER A 101 -2.45 -4.14 9.26
CA SER A 101 -3.81 -4.69 9.21
C SER A 101 -3.93 -6.12 9.76
N CYS A 102 -2.85 -6.72 10.25
CA CYS A 102 -2.87 -8.05 10.84
C CYS A 102 -3.25 -7.98 12.32
N ASP A 103 -3.96 -9.00 12.78
CA ASP A 103 -4.34 -9.13 14.19
C ASP A 103 -3.09 -9.23 15.09
N PRO A 104 -2.86 -8.28 16.02
CA PRO A 104 -1.70 -8.29 16.89
C PRO A 104 -1.74 -9.38 17.97
N ASP A 105 -2.91 -9.98 18.25
CA ASP A 105 -3.06 -11.03 19.26
C ASP A 105 -2.76 -12.43 18.69
N GLU A 106 -2.58 -12.54 17.38
CA GLU A 106 -2.28 -13.79 16.70
C GLU A 106 -0.79 -14.13 16.72
N THR A 107 -0.49 -15.41 16.49
CA THR A 107 0.91 -15.87 16.51
C THR A 107 1.68 -15.27 15.35
N ALA A 108 2.73 -14.50 15.66
CA ALA A 108 3.63 -13.93 14.66
C ALA A 108 4.21 -15.01 13.75
N GLN A 109 4.06 -14.79 12.45
CA GLN A 109 4.56 -15.73 11.45
C GLN A 109 6.05 -15.50 11.16
N PRO A 110 6.86 -16.56 10.96
CA PRO A 110 8.25 -16.40 10.61
C PRO A 110 8.39 -15.80 9.20
N LEU A 111 9.48 -15.07 8.97
CA LEU A 111 9.85 -14.66 7.61
C LEU A 111 10.23 -15.91 6.80
N PRO A 112 9.84 -15.99 5.51
CA PRO A 112 10.28 -17.08 4.64
C PRO A 112 11.81 -17.13 4.56
N GLU A 113 12.39 -18.32 4.59
CA GLU A 113 13.85 -18.51 4.46
C GLU A 113 14.35 -18.14 3.05
N THR A 114 13.46 -18.18 2.05
CA THR A 114 13.75 -17.86 0.66
C THR A 114 12.65 -16.97 0.09
N TYR A 115 13.04 -15.86 -0.55
CA TYR A 115 12.12 -15.08 -1.38
C TYR A 115 11.78 -15.86 -2.66
N VAL A 116 10.49 -15.92 -2.99
CA VAL A 116 10.00 -16.52 -4.25
C VAL A 116 10.25 -15.63 -5.45
#